data_AF-A0A5M7BWE0-F1
#
_entry.id   AF-A0A5M7BWE0-F1
#
_cell.length_a   1.000
_cell.length_b   1.000
_cell.length_c   1.000
_cell.angle_alpha   90.00
_cell.angle_beta   90.00
_cell.angle_gamma   90.00
#
_symmetry.space_group_name_H-M   'P 1'
#
loop_
_entity.id
_entity.type
_entity.pdbx_description
1 polymer ?
#
loop_
_entity_poly.entity_id
_entity_poly.type
_entity_poly.pdbx_seq_one_letter_code
_entity_poly.pdbx_strand_id
1 'polypeptide(L)' 'MSGFLTYVWRPVTGGRHAFPIAATKAPPDGRVEAYCGAKTDASELHDRSEVDWIREKSCMTCWRLLADTHS' A
#
# COMPACT_ATOMS: atom_id res chain seq x y z
N MET A 1 5.79 7.30 17.69
CA MET A 1 5.98 8.34 16.65
C MET A 1 5.23 7.91 15.39
N SER A 2 4.08 8.53 15.09
CA SER A 2 3.45 8.49 13.75
C SER A 2 2.13 9.29 13.78
N GLY A 3 2.22 10.62 13.94
CA GLY A 3 1.04 11.50 13.87
C GLY A 3 0.71 12.00 12.46
N PHE A 4 1.60 11.76 11.49
CA PHE A 4 1.59 12.49 10.21
C PHE A 4 1.49 11.63 8.95
N LEU A 5 1.67 10.31 9.05
CA LEU A 5 1.56 9.42 7.89
C LEU A 5 0.09 9.05 7.69
N THR A 6 -0.50 9.53 6.60
CA THR A 6 -1.89 9.20 6.20
C THR A 6 -1.95 7.94 5.34
N TYR A 7 -0.86 7.61 4.64
CA TYR A 7 -0.76 6.44 3.76
C TYR A 7 0.60 5.74 3.86
N VAL A 8 0.66 4.54 3.30
CA VAL A 8 1.87 3.74 3.15
C VAL A 8 1.91 3.10 1.76
N TRP A 9 3.09 3.03 1.16
CA TRP A 9 3.31 2.22 -0.04
C TRP A 9 3.72 0.81 0.37
N ARG A 10 3.23 -0.23 -0.31
CA ARG A 10 3.65 -1.61 -0.11
C ARG A 10 3.72 -2.38 -1.43
N PRO A 11 4.80 -3.14 -1.67
CA PRO A 11 4.85 -4.10 -2.76
C PRO A 11 3.97 -5.28 -2.35
N VAL A 12 2.92 -5.51 -3.13
CA VAL A 12 2.03 -6.66 -2.99
C VAL A 12 2.00 -7.37 -4.34
N THR A 13 1.41 -8.56 -4.36
CA THR A 13 1.27 -9.32 -5.59
C THR A 13 0.56 -8.49 -6.65
N GLY A 14 1.24 -8.22 -7.77
CA GLY A 14 0.70 -7.44 -8.89
C GLY A 14 1.13 -5.96 -8.91
N GLY A 15 1.88 -5.49 -7.90
CA GLY A 15 2.54 -4.19 -7.95
C GLY A 15 2.73 -3.52 -6.60
N ARG A 16 3.37 -2.36 -6.63
CA ARG A 16 3.53 -1.50 -5.46
C ARG A 16 2.40 -0.49 -5.40
N HIS A 17 1.51 -0.66 -4.42
CA HIS A 17 0.31 0.13 -4.24
C HIS A 17 0.39 1.01 -2.99
N ALA A 18 -0.43 2.06 -2.95
CA ALA A 18 -0.61 2.87 -1.77
C ALA A 18 -1.88 2.48 -1.02
N PHE A 19 -1.77 2.35 0.29
CA PHE A 19 -2.84 1.97 1.21
C PHE A 19 -2.99 3.04 2.31
N PRO A 20 -4.19 3.24 2.86
CA PRO A 20 -4.37 4.04 4.07
C PRO A 20 -3.51 3.47 5.21
N ILE A 21 -2.95 4.32 6.07
CA ILE A 21 -2.09 3.85 7.17
C ILE A 21 -2.83 2.89 8.14
N ALA A 22 -4.15 3.01 8.25
CA ALA A 22 -4.98 2.12 9.05
C ALA A 22 -4.98 0.67 8.55
N ALA A 23 -4.69 0.44 7.26
CA ALA A 23 -4.63 -0.89 6.67
C ALA A 23 -3.53 -1.76 7.28
N THR A 24 -2.44 -1.17 7.79
CA THR A 24 -1.36 -1.92 8.46
C THR A 24 -1.73 -2.43 9.85
N LYS A 25 -2.96 -2.16 10.31
CA LYS A 25 -3.52 -2.65 11.57
C LYS A 25 -4.59 -3.71 11.35
N ALA A 26 -4.89 -4.05 10.09
CA ALA A 26 -5.84 -5.10 9.78
C ALA A 26 -5.33 -6.46 10.33
N PRO A 27 -6.24 -7.35 10.76
CA PRO A 27 -5.87 -8.72 11.12
C PRO A 27 -5.13 -9.41 9.96
N PRO A 28 -4.14 -10.27 10.22
CA PRO A 28 -3.33 -10.90 9.16
C PRO A 28 -4.12 -11.71 8.12
N ASP A 29 -5.26 -12.26 8.52
CA ASP A 29 -6.23 -13.00 7.71
C ASP A 29 -7.31 -12.11 7.08
N GLY A 30 -7.26 -10.80 7.36
CA GLY A 30 -8.14 -9.80 6.78
C GLY A 30 -7.76 -9.43 5.35
N ARG A 31 -8.66 -8.70 4.69
CA ARG A 31 -8.41 -8.09 3.39
C ARG A 31 -8.32 -6.58 3.52
N VAL A 32 -7.43 -5.99 2.74
CA VAL A 32 -7.20 -4.55 2.68
C VAL A 32 -7.32 -4.05 1.25
N GLU A 33 -7.64 -2.76 1.12
CA GLU A 33 -7.89 -2.13 -0.17
C GLU A 33 -6.94 -0.93 -0.37
N ALA A 34 -6.28 -0.91 -1.51
CA ALA A 34 -5.44 0.20 -1.96
C ALA A 34 -6.29 1.37 -2.45
N TYR A 35 -5.71 2.57 -2.55
CA TYR A 35 -6.41 3.75 -3.10
C TYR A 35 -6.95 3.53 -4.52
N CYS A 36 -6.31 2.68 -5.34
CA CYS A 36 -6.78 2.36 -6.68
C CYS A 36 -7.89 1.29 -6.71
N GLY A 37 -8.38 0.82 -5.56
CA GLY A 37 -9.39 -0.24 -5.42
C GLY A 37 -8.85 -1.67 -5.48
N ALA A 38 -7.54 -1.86 -5.63
CA ALA A 38 -6.93 -3.20 -5.61
C ALA A 38 -7.03 -3.81 -4.21
N LYS A 39 -7.45 -5.07 -4.12
CA LYS A 39 -7.64 -5.80 -2.85
C LYS A 39 -6.61 -6.90 -2.71
N THR A 40 -5.98 -6.97 -1.54
CA THR A 40 -4.95 -7.97 -1.19
C THR A 40 -5.18 -8.44 0.25
N ASP A 41 -4.47 -9.48 0.65
CA ASP A 41 -4.47 -9.96 2.02
C ASP A 41 -3.65 -8.99 2.88
N ALA A 42 -4.12 -8.75 4.11
CA ALA A 42 -3.46 -7.83 5.03
C ALA A 42 -2.01 -8.23 5.32
N SER A 43 -1.73 -9.54 5.34
CA SER A 43 -0.39 -10.10 5.49
C SER A 43 0.60 -9.59 4.43
N GLU A 44 0.15 -9.25 3.21
CA GLU A 44 1.03 -8.71 2.16
C GLU A 44 1.54 -7.29 2.48
N LEU A 45 0.94 -6.57 3.44
CA LEU A 45 1.44 -5.26 3.86
C LEU A 45 2.67 -5.33 4.78
N HIS A 46 3.07 -6.54 5.19
CA HIS A 46 4.11 -6.79 6.18
C HIS A 46 5.21 -7.70 5.60
N ASP A 47 6.39 -7.65 6.23
CA ASP A 47 7.52 -8.58 5.99
C ASP A 47 7.97 -8.73 4.53
N ARG A 48 7.83 -7.66 3.73
CA ARG A 48 8.26 -7.65 2.33
C ARG A 48 9.76 -7.46 2.20
N SER A 49 10.38 -8.23 1.31
CA SER A 49 11.83 -8.18 1.08
C SER A 49 12.23 -6.93 0.29
N GLU A 50 13.48 -6.47 0.45
CA GLU A 50 14.01 -5.35 -0.36
C GLU A 50 13.91 -5.62 -1.87
N VAL A 51 14.03 -6.89 -2.27
CA VAL A 51 13.90 -7.31 -3.67
C VAL A 51 12.48 -7.08 -4.19
N ASP A 52 11.44 -7.31 -3.38
CA ASP A 52 10.06 -7.02 -3.76
C ASP A 52 9.86 -5.53 -4.02
N TRP A 53 10.46 -4.69 -3.16
CA TRP A 53 10.41 -3.24 -3.32
C TRP A 53 11.05 -2.75 -4.61
N ILE A 54 12.11 -3.43 -5.07
CA ILE A 54 12.81 -3.09 -6.31
C ILE A 54 12.04 -3.61 -7.53
N ARG A 55 11.51 -4.84 -7.47
CA ARG A 55 10.89 -5.50 -8.62
C ARG A 55 9.48 -5.02 -8.91
N GLU A 56 8.69 -4.76 -7.87
CA GLU A 56 7.28 -4.42 -8.06
C GLU A 56 7.12 -3.01 -8.61
N LYS A 57 6.44 -2.94 -9.76
CA LYS A 57 6.18 -1.66 -10.45
C LYS A 57 5.26 -0.80 -9.61
N SER A 58 5.54 0.50 -9.56
CA SER A 58 4.66 1.45 -8.86
C SER A 58 3.33 1.59 -9.59
N CYS A 59 2.23 1.48 -8.85
CA CYS A 59 0.89 1.71 -9.38
C CYS A 59 0.69 3.20 -9.67
N MET A 60 0.65 3.56 -10.96
CA MET A 60 0.48 4.95 -11.38
C MET A 60 -0.90 5.52 -11.05
N THR A 61 -1.93 4.68 -10.87
CA THR A 61 -3.25 5.13 -10.42
C THR A 61 -3.21 5.59 -8.97
N CYS A 62 -2.61 4.79 -8.06
CA CYS A 62 -2.37 5.23 -6.68
C CYS A 62 -1.53 6.51 -6.63
N TRP A 63 -0.50 6.60 -7.48
CA TRP A 63 0.36 7.78 -7.54
C TRP A 63 -0.43 9.04 -7.90
N ARG A 64 -1.25 8.99 -8.96
CA ARG A 64 -2.08 10.13 -9.40
C ARG A 64 -3.08 10.56 -8.33
N LEU A 65 -3.82 9.60 -7.76
CA LEU A 65 -4.81 9.90 -6.70
C LEU A 65 -4.16 10.62 -5.51
N LEU A 66 -2.97 10.19 -5.09
CA LEU A 66 -2.25 10.84 -3.99
C LEU A 66 -1.67 12.20 -4.40
N ALA A 67 -1.15 12.34 -5.61
CA ALA A 67 -0.63 13.61 -6.12
C ALA A 67 -1.74 14.67 -6.17
N ASP A 68 -2.92 14.32 -6.67
CA ASP A 68 -4.08 15.23 -6.77
C ASP A 68 -4.68 15.56 -5.40
N THR A 69 -4.52 14.69 -4.39
CA THR A 69 -5.00 14.93 -3.01
C THR A 69 -4.08 15.89 -2.23
N HIS A 70 -2.85 16.10 -2.69
CA HIS A 70 -1.84 16.91 -2.02
C HIS A 70 -1.33 18.09 -2.87
N SER A 71 -1.98 18.38 -4.00
CA SER A 71 -1.71 19.53 -4.87
C SER A 71 -2.41 20.80 -4.43
#